data_AF-A0A9P1GFF4-F1
#
_entry.id   AF-A0A9P1GFF4-F1
#
_cell.length_a   1.000
_cell.length_b   1.000
_cell.length_c   1.000
_cell.angle_alpha   90.00
_cell.angle_beta   90.00
_cell.angle_gamma   90.00
#
_symmetry.space_group_name_H-M   'P 1'
#
loop_
_entity.id
_entity.type
_entity.pdbx_description
1 polymer ?
#
loop_
_entity_poly.entity_id
_entity_poly.type
_entity_poly.pdbx_seq_one_letter_code
_entity_poly.pdbx_strand_id
1 'polypeptide(L)' 'MIEDGELHIQLQKVHKGETWHAALKGHGQLDMFSEQEVNKKLMLERFQEEHPGFDFSGASFSGQAPSVWTSGQG' A
#
# COMPACT_ATOMS: atom_id res chain seq x y z
N MET A 1 7.08 17.35 -10.62
CA MET A 1 7.25 17.67 -12.06
C MET A 1 5.89 18.00 -12.62
N ILE A 2 5.77 18.95 -13.55
CA ILE A 2 4.50 19.16 -14.26
C ILE A 2 4.61 18.40 -15.59
N GLU A 3 3.76 17.42 -15.79
CA GLU A 3 3.68 16.60 -17.00
C GLU A 3 2.22 16.60 -17.47
N ASP A 4 1.99 16.77 -18.78
CA ASP A 4 0.65 16.85 -19.38
C ASP A 4 -0.34 17.85 -18.75
N GLY A 5 0.18 18.88 -18.08
CA GLY A 5 -0.62 19.88 -17.36
C GLY A 5 -1.01 19.49 -15.93
N GLU A 6 -0.56 18.33 -15.45
CA GLU A 6 -0.75 17.86 -14.08
C GLU A 6 0.52 18.03 -13.25
N LEU A 7 0.38 18.45 -11.99
CA LEU A 7 1.49 18.53 -11.05
C LEU A 7 1.64 17.19 -10.31
N HIS A 8 2.73 16.48 -10.61
CA HIS A 8 3.09 15.25 -9.91
C HIS A 8 3.92 15.56 -8.67
N ILE A 9 3.37 15.19 -7.51
CA ILE A 9 4.02 15.26 -6.19
C ILE A 9 4.27 13.83 -5.71
N GLN A 10 5.52 13.51 -5.40
CA GLN A 10 5.91 12.23 -4.81
C GLN A 10 6.33 12.45 -3.36
N LEU A 11 5.72 11.71 -2.44
CA LEU A 11 6.02 11.75 -1.01
C LEU A 11 6.50 10.36 -0.56
N GLN A 12 7.53 10.32 0.27
CA GLN A 12 7.98 9.08 0.90
C GLN A 12 7.42 8.98 2.31
N LYS A 13 6.79 7.84 2.64
CA LYS A 13 6.34 7.57 4.00
C LYS A 13 7.54 7.40 4.93
N VAL A 14 7.41 7.93 6.15
CA VAL A 14 8.39 7.69 7.22
C VAL A 14 8.36 6.21 7.64
N HIS A 15 7.16 5.61 7.67
CA HIS A 15 6.97 4.20 8.00
C HIS A 15 6.57 3.41 6.75
N LYS A 16 7.41 2.46 6.34
CA LYS A 16 7.06 1.50 5.29
C LYS A 16 5.93 0.58 5.79
N GLY A 17 5.02 0.19 4.89
CA GLY A 17 3.88 -0.66 5.22
C GLY A 17 2.74 0.05 5.99
N GLU A 18 2.85 1.35 6.24
CA GLU A 18 1.73 2.12 6.79
C GLU A 18 0.70 2.43 5.70
N THR A 19 -0.58 2.13 5.94
CA THR A 19 -1.67 2.52 5.04
C THR A 19 -2.13 3.94 5.37
N TRP A 20 -2.15 4.82 4.37
CA TRP A 20 -2.72 6.17 4.53
C TRP A 20 -4.18 6.13 4.11
N HIS A 21 -5.09 6.30 5.06
CA HIS A 21 -6.54 6.30 4.80
C HIS A 21 -7.02 7.52 3.99
N ALA A 22 -6.17 8.53 3.82
CA ALA A 22 -6.42 9.71 2.99
C ALA A 22 -5.09 10.35 2.58
N ALA A 23 -5.08 11.09 1.47
CA ALA A 23 -3.90 11.87 1.06
C ALA A 23 -3.63 13.05 1.99
N LEU A 24 -4.68 13.67 2.52
CA LEU A 24 -4.62 14.78 3.48
C LEU A 24 -5.60 14.53 4.63
N LYS A 25 -5.17 14.82 5.85
CA LYS A 25 -6.02 14.67 7.04
C LYS A 25 -7.27 15.57 6.91
N GLY A 26 -8.44 14.99 7.12
CA GLY A 26 -9.72 15.71 7.04
C GLY A 26 -10.27 15.88 5.63
N HIS A 27 -9.58 15.39 4.59
CA HIS A 27 -10.03 15.43 3.21
C HIS A 27 -10.35 14.02 2.70
N GLY A 28 -11.60 13.59 2.94
CA GLY A 28 -12.08 12.29 2.53
C GLY A 28 -11.47 11.14 3.33
N GLN A 29 -12.06 9.96 3.17
CA GLN A 29 -11.49 8.70 3.61
C GLN A 29 -11.58 7.74 2.43
N LEU A 30 -10.57 6.90 2.27
CA LEU A 30 -10.64 5.73 1.40
C LEU A 30 -11.89 4.94 1.81
N ASP A 31 -12.69 4.53 0.82
CA ASP A 31 -13.75 3.59 1.08
C ASP A 31 -13.14 2.22 1.43
N MET A 32 -13.96 1.35 2.04
CA MET A 32 -13.53 0.04 2.53
C MET A 32 -12.92 -0.84 1.43
N PHE A 33 -13.36 -0.72 0.18
CA PHE A 33 -12.82 -1.51 -0.92
C PHE A 33 -11.44 -1.00 -1.33
N SER A 34 -11.30 0.31 -1.51
CA SER A 34 -10.01 0.94 -1.85
C SER A 34 -8.95 0.71 -0.76
N GLU A 35 -9.34 0.77 0.52
CA GLU A 35 -8.42 0.45 1.62
C GLU A 35 -7.93 -1.01 1.57
N GLN A 36 -8.83 -1.95 1.28
CA GLN A 36 -8.47 -3.36 1.13
C GLN A 36 -7.50 -3.57 -0.04
N GLU A 37 -7.67 -2.87 -1.16
CA GLU A 37 -6.74 -2.95 -2.28
C GLU A 37 -5.35 -2.41 -1.93
N VAL A 38 -5.27 -1.30 -1.19
CA VAL A 38 -3.99 -0.74 -0.73
C VAL A 38 -3.30 -1.71 0.24
N ASN A 39 -4.04 -2.28 1.20
CA ASN A 39 -3.47 -3.26 2.14
C ASN A 39 -2.94 -4.51 1.43
N LYS A 40 -3.65 -5.02 0.41
CA LYS A 40 -3.20 -6.16 -0.40
C LYS A 40 -1.91 -5.86 -1.17
N LYS A 41 -1.81 -4.68 -1.78
CA LYS A 41 -0.59 -4.25 -2.48
C LYS A 41 0.60 -4.18 -1.54
N LEU A 42 0.44 -3.52 -0.39
CA LEU A 42 1.50 -3.41 0.61
C LEU A 42 1.93 -4.79 1.16
N MET A 43 0.99 -5.72 1.36
CA MET A 43 1.31 -7.10 1.77
C MET A 43 2.15 -7.82 0.72
N LEU A 44 1.80 -7.69 -0.55
CA LEU A 44 2.52 -8.31 -1.65
C LEU A 44 3.95 -7.75 -1.78
N GLU A 45 4.10 -6.42 -1.67
CA GLU A 45 5.39 -5.75 -1.66
C GLU A 45 6.28 -6.25 -0.52
N ARG A 46 5.75 -6.32 0.71
CA ARG A 46 6.49 -6.86 1.85
C ARG A 46 6.91 -8.31 1.62
N PHE A 47 6.02 -9.15 1.09
CA PHE A 47 6.31 -10.56 0.85
C PHE A 47 7.39 -10.75 -0.23
N GLN A 48 7.39 -9.90 -1.25
CA GLN A 48 8.45 -9.84 -2.25
C GLN A 48 9.79 -9.40 -1.64
N GLU A 49 9.78 -8.38 -0.76
CA GLU A 49 10.98 -7.95 -0.02
C GLU A 49 11.52 -9.07 0.90
N GLU A 50 10.65 -9.84 1.55
CA GLU A 50 11.02 -10.96 2.43
C GLU A 50 11.52 -12.21 1.67
N HIS A 51 11.07 -12.40 0.42
CA HIS A 51 11.40 -13.57 -0.40
C HIS A 51 11.95 -13.17 -1.79
N PRO A 52 13.16 -12.59 -1.86
CA PRO A 52 13.75 -12.04 -3.09
C PRO A 52 14.06 -13.09 -4.18
N GLY A 53 13.99 -14.38 -3.85
CA GLY A 53 14.23 -15.49 -4.79
C GLY A 53 12.96 -16.07 -5.43
N PHE A 54 11.79 -15.52 -5.14
CA PHE A 54 10.52 -16.01 -5.65
C PHE A 54 9.81 -14.93 -6.48
N ASP A 55 9.32 -15.31 -7.66
CA ASP A 55 8.59 -14.40 -8.54
C ASP A 55 7.09 -14.37 -8.15
N PHE A 56 6.66 -13.25 -7.58
CA PHE A 56 5.27 -13.00 -7.21
C PHE A 56 4.55 -12.05 -8.19
N SER A 57 5.11 -11.80 -9.38
CA SER A 57 4.52 -10.91 -10.38
C SER A 57 3.11 -11.34 -10.83
N GLY A 58 2.78 -12.63 -10.74
CA GLY A 58 1.46 -13.19 -11.01
C GLY A 58 0.61 -13.52 -9.78
N ALA A 59 1.08 -13.18 -8.57
CA ALA A 59 0.38 -13.52 -7.34
C ALA A 59 -0.69 -12.47 -6.99
N SER A 60 -1.84 -12.94 -6.49
CA SER A 60 -2.88 -12.08 -5.94
C SER A 60 -3.19 -12.51 -4.51
N PHE A 61 -3.46 -11.53 -3.65
CA PHE A 61 -3.84 -11.80 -2.28
C PHE A 61 -5.33 -12.20 -2.23
N SER A 62 -5.61 -13.48 -1.96
CA SER A 62 -6.96 -14.00 -1.77
C SER A 62 -7.39 -13.88 -0.31
N GLY A 63 -8.34 -12.99 -0.01
CA GLY A 63 -8.85 -12.74 1.35
C GLY A 63 -8.93 -11.26 1.72
N GLN A 64 -9.32 -10.98 2.97
CA GLN A 64 -9.18 -9.65 3.56
C GLN A 64 -7.74 -9.48 4.04
N ALA A 65 -7.07 -8.43 3.57
CA ALA A 65 -5.72 -8.13 4.01
C ALA A 65 -5.79 -7.28 5.29
N PRO A 66 -5.26 -7.77 6.43
CA PRO A 66 -5.07 -6.90 7.57
C PRO A 66 -4.07 -5.79 7.21
N SER A 67 -4.10 -4.68 7.95
CA SER A 67 -3.12 -3.62 7.74
C SER A 67 -1.70 -4.18 7.95
N VAL A 68 -0.78 -3.88 7.04
CA VAL A 68 0.59 -4.45 7.04
C VAL A 68 1.35 -4.14 8.33
N TRP A 69 1.10 -2.96 8.92
CA TRP A 69 1.63 -2.58 10.22
C TRP A 69 1.22 -3.54 11.35
N THR A 70 -0.03 -4.01 11.36
CA THR A 70 -0.54 -4.91 12.42
C THR A 70 0.02 -6.32 12.35
N SER A 71 0.54 -6.74 11.19
CA SER A 71 1.07 -8.09 10.98
C SER A 71 2.55 -8.24 11.36
N GLY A 72 3.17 -7.23 11.97
CA GLY A 72 4.54 -7.27 12.50
C GLY A 72 4.62 -7.48 14.02
N GLN A 73 3.49 -7.71 14.71
CA GLN A 73 3.46 -8.13 16.11
C GLN A 73 3.12 -9.62 16.19
N GLY A 74 4.12 -10.46 15.99
CA GLY A 74 4.05 -11.92 16.11
C GLY A 74 5.44 -12.50 16.20
#